data_AF-U4JYT9-F1
#
_entry.id   AF-U4JYT9-F1
#
_cell.length_a   1.000
_cell.length_b   1.000
_cell.length_c   1.000
_cell.angle_alpha   90.00
_cell.angle_beta   90.00
_cell.angle_gamma   90.00
#
_symmetry.space_group_name_H-M   'P 1'
#
loop_
_entity.id
_entity.type
_entity.pdbx_description
1 polymer ?
#
loop_
_entity_poly.entity_id
_entity_poly.type
_entity_poly.pdbx_seq_one_letter_code
_entity_poly.pdbx_strand_id
1 'polypeptide(L)' 'MFVEPTISNLRQIFQNKIHNAAVTQSPCSGSATTLSVLTKEELSELENLWVQLILWQKEQH' A
#
# COMPACT_ATOMS: atom_id res chain seq x y z
N MET A 1 18.11 15.08 6.58
CA MET A 1 16.87 14.64 7.25
C MET A 1 15.67 15.07 6.41
N PHE A 2 15.20 14.22 5.50
CA PHE A 2 13.95 14.41 4.73
C PHE A 2 13.10 13.13 4.69
N VAL A 3 13.30 12.23 5.67
CA VAL A 3 12.67 10.91 5.71
C VAL A 3 11.19 11.01 6.07
N GLU A 4 10.80 11.91 6.98
CA GLU A 4 9.41 12.03 7.44
C GLU A 4 8.41 12.49 6.35
N PRO A 5 8.72 13.54 5.55
CA PRO A 5 7.86 13.93 4.43
C PRO A 5 7.78 12.85 3.35
N THR A 6 8.89 12.12 3.15
CA THR A 6 8.96 11.03 2.16
C THR A 6 8.14 9.82 2.59
N ILE A 7 8.20 9.42 3.86
CA ILE A 7 7.42 8.32 4.42
C ILE A 7 5.91 8.62 4.35
N SER A 8 5.52 9.83 4.73
CA SER A 8 4.11 10.26 4.68
C SER A 8 3.55 10.22 3.26
N ASN A 9 4.33 10.68 2.28
CA ASN A 9 3.97 10.61 0.87
C ASN A 9 3.85 9.16 0.37
N LEU A 10 4.79 8.29 0.75
CA LEU A 10 4.76 6.87 0.39
C LEU A 10 3.52 6.17 0.96
N ARG A 11 3.17 6.41 2.23
CA ARG A 11 1.94 5.88 2.83
C ARG A 11 0.69 6.32 2.07
N GLN A 12 0.61 7.59 1.70
CA GLN A 12 -0.51 8.10 0.90
C GLN A 12 -0.59 7.42 -0.47
N ILE A 13 0.54 7.17 -1.14
CA ILE A 13 0.59 6.42 -2.40
C ILE A 13 0.08 4.99 -2.20
N PHE A 14 0.49 4.32 -1.13
CA PHE A 14 0.05 2.97 -0.80
C PHE A 14 -1.47 2.92 -0.60
N GLN A 15 -2.02 3.82 0.23
CA GLN A 15 -3.46 3.90 0.50
C GLN A 15 -4.27 4.16 -0.78
N ASN A 16 -3.79 5.04 -1.66
CA ASN A 16 -4.43 5.28 -2.96
C ASN A 16 -4.41 4.03 -3.86
N LYS A 17 -3.34 3.24 -3.85
CA LYS A 17 -3.26 1.98 -4.60
C LYS A 17 -4.29 0.96 -4.09
N ILE A 18 -4.41 0.82 -2.78
CA ILE A 18 -5.40 -0.08 -2.15
C ILE A 18 -6.83 0.37 -2.46
N HIS A 19 -7.12 1.66 -2.32
CA HIS A 19 -8.44 2.21 -2.62
C HIS A 19 -8.81 2.02 -4.10
N ASN A 20 -7.90 2.32 -5.02
CA ASN A 20 -8.14 2.12 -6.45
C ASN A 20 -8.32 0.63 -6.79
N ALA A 21 -7.56 -0.27 -6.17
CA ALA A 21 -7.74 -1.71 -6.35
C ALA A 21 -9.12 -2.20 -5.86
N ALA A 22 -9.63 -1.63 -4.77
CA ALA A 22 -10.97 -1.92 -4.27
C ALA A 22 -12.09 -1.35 -5.17
N VAL A 23 -11.89 -0.16 -5.76
CA VAL A 23 -12.90 0.53 -6.58
C VAL A 23 -12.95 0.02 -8.02
N THR A 24 -11.80 -0.36 -8.60
CA THR A 24 -11.73 -0.82 -10.00
C THR A 24 -12.28 -2.23 -10.21
N GLN A 25 -12.47 -3.01 -9.15
CA GLN A 25 -13.12 -4.32 -9.22
C GLN A 25 -14.62 -4.17 -8.95
N SER A 26 -15.38 -3.96 -10.03
CA SER A 26 -16.84 -3.93 -10.02
C SER A 26 -17.41 -5.21 -9.36
N PRO A 27 -18.46 -5.11 -8.52
CA PRO A 27 -19.09 -6.25 -7.86
C PRO A 27 -19.74 -7.28 -8.82
N CYS A 28 -19.70 -7.02 -10.13
CA CYS A 28 -20.22 -7.91 -11.17
C CYS A 28 -19.32 -9.14 -11.44
N SER A 29 -18.07 -9.13 -10.97
CA SER A 29 -17.20 -10.32 -11.01
C SER A 29 -16.99 -10.77 -9.57
N GLY A 30 -17.60 -11.89 -9.16
CA GLY A 30 -17.58 -12.43 -7.79
C GLY A 30 -16.20 -12.84 -7.23
N SER A 31 -15.13 -12.21 -7.69
CA SER A 31 -13.78 -12.36 -7.18
C SER A 31 -13.57 -11.32 -6.08
N ALA A 32 -13.70 -11.74 -4.83
CA ALA A 32 -13.23 -10.94 -3.71
C ALA A 32 -11.77 -10.53 -3.97
N THR A 33 -11.44 -9.25 -3.80
CA THR A 33 -10.06 -8.76 -3.96
C THR A 33 -9.13 -9.58 -3.07
N THR A 34 -7.92 -9.91 -3.51
CA THR A 34 -6.92 -10.54 -2.61
C THR A 34 -6.65 -9.68 -1.37
N LEU A 35 -6.89 -8.37 -1.47
CA LEU A 35 -6.80 -7.40 -0.37
C LEU A 35 -7.97 -7.51 0.63
N SER A 36 -9.15 -7.96 0.22
CA SER A 36 -10.29 -8.19 1.13
C SER A 36 -10.12 -9.43 2.03
N VAL A 37 -9.06 -10.22 1.79
CA VAL A 37 -8.64 -11.31 2.68
C VAL A 37 -7.79 -10.79 3.84
N LEU A 38 -7.11 -9.66 3.64
CA LEU A 38 -6.20 -9.10 4.64
C LEU A 38 -6.99 -8.34 5.72
N THR A 39 -6.64 -8.61 6.96
CA THR A 39 -7.08 -7.83 8.12
C THR A 39 -6.48 -6.42 8.08
N LYS A 40 -7.03 -5.54 8.93
CA LYS A 40 -6.52 -4.17 9.06
C LYS A 40 -5.07 -4.17 9.54
N GLU A 41 -4.73 -5.08 10.44
CA GLU A 41 -3.39 -5.29 10.98
C GLU A 41 -2.42 -5.70 9.88
N GLU A 42 -2.78 -6.72 9.09
CA GLU A 42 -1.95 -7.19 7.98
C GLU A 42 -1.76 -6.13 6.89
N LEU A 43 -2.79 -5.32 6.61
CA LEU A 43 -2.67 -4.18 5.70
C LEU A 43 -1.71 -3.10 6.24
N SER A 44 -1.70 -2.87 7.56
CA SER A 44 -0.78 -1.93 8.19
C SER A 44 0.66 -2.43 8.17
N GLU A 45 0.88 -3.72 8.36
CA GLU A 45 2.21 -4.34 8.25
C GLU A 45 2.70 -4.29 6.79
N LEU A 46 1.82 -4.58 5.84
CA LEU A 46 2.13 -4.49 4.42
C LEU A 46 2.49 -3.06 3.99
N GLU A 47 1.77 -2.04 4.48
CA GLU A 47 2.11 -0.64 4.26
C GLU A 47 3.53 -0.33 4.77
N ASN A 48 3.85 -0.75 5.99
CA ASN A 48 5.17 -0.51 6.58
C ASN A 48 6.30 -1.23 5.82
N LEU A 49 6.10 -2.49 5.42
CA LEU A 49 7.07 -3.25 4.63
C LEU A 49 7.29 -2.62 3.25
N TRP A 50 6.21 -2.20 2.59
CA TRP A 50 6.29 -1.56 1.29
C TRP A 50 7.04 -0.22 1.35
N VAL A 51 6.77 0.62 2.36
CA VAL A 51 7.50 1.87 2.57
C VAL A 51 8.99 1.61 2.77
N GLN A 52 9.35 0.66 3.65
CA GLN A 52 10.75 0.30 3.91
C GLN A 52 11.45 -0.21 2.65
N LEU A 53 10.78 -1.05 1.85
CA LEU A 53 11.33 -1.57 0.60
C LEU A 53 11.62 -0.46 -0.40
N ILE A 54 10.70 0.49 -0.57
CA ILE A 54 10.89 1.63 -1.50
C ILE A 54 12.02 2.55 -1.03
N LEU A 55 12.13 2.78 0.28
CA LEU A 55 13.25 3.56 0.84
C LEU A 55 14.58 2.85 0.62
N TRP A 56 14.64 1.55 0.91
CA TRP A 56 15.84 0.74 0.66
C TRP A 56 16.22 0.78 -0.82
N GLN A 57 15.27 0.59 -1.73
CA GLN A 57 15.51 0.66 -3.17
C GLN A 57 16.06 2.03 -3.60
N LYS A 58 15.56 3.12 -3.01
CA LYS A 58 16.07 4.48 -3.26
C LYS A 58 17.49 4.69 -2.74
N GLU A 59 17.89 3.99 -1.69
CA GLU A 59 19.22 4.10 -1.08
C GLU A 59 20.28 3.22 -1.78
N GLN A 60 19.85 2.23 -2.58
CA GLN A 60 20.72 1.42 -3.43
C GLN A 60 21.07 2.08 -4.79
N HIS A 61 20.59 3.31 -5.04
CA HIS A 61 20.74 4.06 -6.28
C HIS A 61 21.36 5.43 -6.03
#